data_AF-R7JAT9-F1
#
_entry.id   AF-R7JAT9-F1
#
_cell.length_a   1.000
_cell.length_b   1.000
_cell.length_c   1.000
_cell.angle_alpha   90.00
_cell.angle_beta   90.00
_cell.angle_gamma   90.00
#
_symmetry.space_group_name_H-M   'P 1'
#
loop_
_entity.id
_entity.type
_entity.pdbx_description
1 polymer ?
#
loop_
_entity_poly.entity_id
_entity_poly.type
_entity_poly.pdbx_seq_one_letter_code
_entity_poly.pdbx_strand_id
1 'polypeptide(L)' 'MDSRKWFYDYEMLESILKNSKELKEDTPIELLTHIIISELYGMMLCWCMSDGEFEPLDWTNRFCDVQHTAIFEPYLK' A
#
# COMPACT_ATOMS: atom_id res chain seq x y z
N MET A 1 9.64 -10.49 -14.27
CA MET A 1 8.47 -10.16 -13.42
C MET A 1 7.23 -10.74 -14.08
N ASP A 2 6.49 -11.60 -13.39
CA ASP A 2 5.17 -12.04 -13.87
C ASP A 2 4.23 -10.83 -13.79
N SER A 3 3.85 -10.27 -14.93
CA SER A 3 2.98 -9.08 -15.01
C SER A 3 1.64 -9.30 -14.33
N ARG A 4 1.22 -10.55 -14.10
CA ARG A 4 -0.01 -10.91 -13.40
C ARG A 4 0.08 -10.70 -11.89
N LYS A 5 1.29 -10.71 -11.31
CA LYS A 5 1.46 -10.57 -9.85
C LYS A 5 0.96 -9.22 -9.35
N TRP A 6 1.23 -8.15 -10.10
CA TRP A 6 0.74 -6.81 -9.79
C TRP A 6 -0.79 -6.76 -9.70
N PHE A 7 -1.48 -7.30 -10.71
CA PHE A 7 -2.94 -7.31 -10.74
C PHE A 7 -3.53 -8.13 -9.59
N TYR A 8 -2.93 -9.29 -9.29
CA TYR A 8 -3.36 -10.11 -8.17
C TYR A 8 -3.20 -9.39 -6.82
N ASP A 9 -2.03 -8.79 -6.58
CA ASP A 9 -1.75 -8.07 -5.33
C ASP A 9 -2.66 -6.84 -5.21
N TYR A 10 -2.98 -6.17 -6.32
CA TYR A 10 -3.95 -5.07 -6.39
C TYR A 10 -5.36 -5.53 -6.01
N GLU A 11 -5.88 -6.56 -6.67
CA GLU A 11 -7.23 -7.07 -6.42
C GLU A 11 -7.39 -7.57 -4.98
N MET A 12 -6.34 -8.21 -4.44
CA MET A 12 -6.32 -8.64 -3.05
C MET A 12 -6.40 -7.45 -2.10
N LEU A 13 -5.58 -6.41 -2.29
CA LEU A 13 -5.58 -5.24 -1.43
C LEU A 13 -6.89 -4.45 -1.55
N GLU A 14 -7.39 -4.27 -2.77
CA GLU A 14 -8.67 -3.61 -3.01
C GLU A 14 -9.81 -4.33 -2.29
N SER A 15 -9.81 -5.67 -2.33
CA SER A 15 -10.78 -6.49 -1.60
C SER A 15 -10.67 -6.33 -0.09
N ILE A 16 -9.45 -6.24 0.47
CA ILE A 16 -9.25 -6.00 1.91
C ILE A 16 -9.87 -4.65 2.31
N LEU A 17 -9.60 -3.59 1.56
CA LEU A 17 -10.13 -2.26 1.85
C LEU A 17 -11.66 -2.20 1.67
N LYS A 18 -12.21 -2.77 0.60
CA LYS A 18 -13.66 -2.84 0.35
C LYS A 18 -14.42 -3.56 1.48
N ASN A 19 -13.82 -4.59 2.07
CA ASN A 19 -14.43 -5.39 3.13
C ASN A 19 -14.14 -4.87 4.55
N SER A 20 -13.38 -3.77 4.68
CA SER A 20 -13.09 -3.20 5.99
C SER A 20 -14.33 -2.59 6.62
N LYS A 21 -14.61 -2.97 7.87
CA LYS A 21 -15.69 -2.37 8.66
C LYS A 21 -15.31 -1.01 9.25
N GLU A 22 -14.01 -0.71 9.30
CA GLU A 22 -13.44 0.49 9.94
C GLU A 22 -13.48 1.72 9.01
N LEU A 23 -13.62 1.51 7.70
CA LEU A 23 -13.64 2.58 6.70
C LEU A 23 -15.07 3.08 6.45
N LYS A 24 -15.21 4.39 6.21
CA LYS A 24 -16.45 5.05 5.77
C LYS A 24 -16.89 4.56 4.39
N GLU A 25 -18.18 4.67 4.09
CA GLU A 25 -18.74 4.22 2.80
C GLU A 25 -18.25 5.06 1.60
N ASP A 26 -17.90 6.32 1.83
CA ASP A 26 -17.38 7.25 0.81
C ASP A 26 -15.85 7.19 0.64
N THR A 27 -15.20 6.24 1.31
CA THR A 27 -13.75 6.05 1.20
C THR A 27 -13.35 5.78 -0.25
N PRO A 28 -12.37 6.50 -0.82
CA PRO A 28 -11.92 6.31 -2.19
C PRO A 28 -11.02 5.06 -2.32
N ILE A 29 -11.63 3.88 -2.27
CA ILE A 29 -10.91 2.59 -2.18
C ILE A 29 -9.90 2.38 -3.32
N GLU A 30 -10.29 2.70 -4.56
CA GLU A 30 -9.41 2.56 -5.73
C GLU A 30 -8.12 3.40 -5.57
N LEU A 31 -8.27 4.65 -5.15
CA LEU A 31 -7.14 5.56 -4.92
C LEU A 31 -6.23 5.04 -3.79
N LEU A 32 -6.81 4.63 -2.66
CA LEU A 32 -6.04 4.12 -1.53
C LEU A 32 -5.28 2.84 -1.89
N THR A 33 -5.93 1.95 -2.65
CA THR A 33 -5.30 0.72 -3.16
C THR A 33 -4.09 1.08 -4.02
N HIS A 34 -4.25 2.02 -4.96
CA HIS A 34 -3.17 2.48 -5.82
C HIS A 34 -2.01 3.11 -5.04
N ILE A 35 -2.29 3.94 -4.03
CA ILE A 35 -1.25 4.57 -3.20
C ILE A 35 -0.41 3.49 -2.51
N ILE A 36 -1.05 2.54 -1.82
CA ILE A 36 -0.34 1.52 -1.04
C ILE A 36 0.45 0.58 -1.95
N ILE A 37 -0.13 0.10 -3.05
CA ILE A 37 0.57 -0.84 -3.93
C ILE A 37 1.74 -0.16 -4.65
N SER A 38 1.60 1.10 -5.05
CA SER A 38 2.69 1.88 -5.62
C SER A 38 3.83 2.08 -4.63
N GLU A 39 3.52 2.33 -3.35
CA GLU A 39 4.54 2.46 -2.30
C GLU A 39 5.29 1.13 -2.09
N LEU A 40 4.57 0.02 -1.91
CA LEU A 40 5.17 -1.30 -1.68
C LEU A 40 6.08 -1.73 -2.84
N TYR A 41 5.60 -1.60 -4.08
CA TYR A 41 6.41 -1.93 -5.25
C TYR A 41 7.53 -0.92 -5.50
N GLY A 42 7.34 0.34 -5.13
CA GLY A 42 8.39 1.36 -5.12
C GLY A 42 9.53 0.96 -4.19
N MET A 43 9.23 0.52 -2.97
CA MET A 43 10.22 -0.02 -2.03
C MET A 43 10.94 -1.24 -2.59
N MET A 44 10.21 -2.19 -3.20
CA MET A 44 10.83 -3.35 -3.85
C MET A 44 11.75 -2.95 -5.00
N LEU A 45 11.36 -1.97 -5.82
CA LEU A 45 12.18 -1.45 -6.90
C LEU A 45 13.46 -0.79 -6.36
N CYS A 46 13.35 0.04 -5.31
CA CYS A 46 14.49 0.65 -4.65
C CYS A 46 15.46 -0.39 -4.07
N TRP A 47 14.95 -1.45 -3.44
CA TRP A 47 15.77 -2.57 -2.96
C TRP A 47 16.55 -3.23 -4.10
N CYS A 48 15.88 -3.55 -5.21
CA CYS A 48 16.51 -4.14 -6.39
C CYS A 48 17.56 -3.22 -7.02
N MET A 49 17.33 -1.90 -7.05
CA MET A 49 18.25 -0.93 -7.67
C MET A 49 19.44 -0.54 -6.78
N SER A 50 19.36 -0.81 -5.48
CA SER A 50 20.38 -0.45 -4.49
C SER A 50 21.26 -1.64 -4.10
N ASP A 51 21.21 -2.75 -4.84
CA ASP A 51 21.91 -3.99 -4.49
C ASP A 51 21.68 -4.44 -3.03
N GLY A 52 20.50 -4.14 -2.49
CA GLY A 52 20.13 -4.47 -1.13
C GLY A 52 20.45 -3.43 -0.06
N GLU A 53 21.02 -2.27 -0.40
CA GLU A 53 21.31 -1.21 0.57
C GLU A 53 20.05 -0.51 1.09
N PHE A 54 18.99 -0.43 0.27
CA PHE A 54 17.68 0.04 0.71
C PHE A 54 16.91 -1.08 1.41
N GLU A 55 16.54 -0.90 2.68
CA GLU A 55 15.81 -1.91 3.46
C GLU A 55 14.29 -1.68 3.43
N PRO A 56 13.49 -2.47 2.68
CA PRO A 56 12.04 -2.24 2.54
C PRO A 56 11.28 -2.34 3.86
N LEU A 57 11.72 -3.22 4.76
CA LEU A 57 11.03 -3.43 6.04
C LEU A 57 11.08 -2.19 6.92
N ASP A 58 12.25 -1.55 7.01
CA ASP A 58 12.43 -0.32 7.78
C ASP A 58 11.57 0.82 7.21
N TRP A 59 11.49 0.93 5.88
CA TRP A 59 10.68 1.94 5.23
C TRP A 59 9.19 1.66 5.30
N THR A 60 8.77 0.40 5.28
CA THR A 60 7.37 0.01 5.51
C THR A 60 6.91 0.43 6.90
N ASN A 61 7.73 0.24 7.94
CA ASN A 61 7.41 0.69 9.28
C ASN A 61 7.23 2.22 9.34
N ARG A 62 8.13 2.98 8.70
CA ARG A 62 8.01 4.44 8.62
C ARG A 62 6.78 4.90 7.86
N PHE A 63 6.40 4.20 6.79
CA PHE A 63 5.15 4.44 6.08
C PHE A 63 3.95 4.25 7.02
N CYS A 64 3.92 3.14 7.76
CA CYS A 64 2.86 2.87 8.74
C CYS A 64 2.78 3.93 9.86
N ASP A 65 3.93 4.41 10.35
CA ASP A 65 3.97 5.39 11.43
C ASP A 65 3.51 6.79 10.99
N VAL A 66 3.88 7.21 9.79
CA VAL A 66 3.71 8.60 9.33
C VAL A 66 2.58 8.74 8.32
N GLN A 67 2.65 7.99 7.22
CA GLN A 67 1.79 8.21 6.06
C GLN A 67 0.46 7.47 6.21
N HIS A 68 0.47 6.24 6.70
CA HIS A 68 -0.74 5.43 6.87
C HIS A 68 -1.78 6.16 7.72
N THR A 69 -1.39 6.67 8.89
CA THR A 69 -2.29 7.44 9.76
C THR A 69 -2.87 8.65 9.04
N ALA A 70 -2.02 9.47 8.40
CA ALA A 70 -2.47 10.67 7.70
C ALA A 70 -3.39 10.38 6.50
N ILE A 71 -3.17 9.26 5.81
CA ILE A 71 -3.96 8.83 4.66
C ILE A 71 -5.32 8.29 5.11
N PHE A 72 -5.37 7.48 6.17
CA PHE A 72 -6.56 6.77 6.59
C PHE A 72 -7.44 7.52 7.59
N GLU A 73 -6.87 8.39 8.43
CA GLU A 73 -7.60 9.15 9.45
C GLU A 73 -8.86 9.86 8.92
N PRO A 74 -8.86 10.50 7.74
CA PRO A 74 -10.07 11.12 7.18
C PRO A 74 -11.20 10.12 6.86
N TYR A 75 -10.86 8.85 6.69
CA TYR A 75 -11.75 7.79 6.22
C TYR A 75 -12.13 6.75 7.29
N LEU A 76 -11.55 6.84 8.49
CA LEU A 76 -11.91 5.98 9.63
C LEU A 76 -13.28 6.39 10.22
N LYS A 77 -14.11 5.41 10.54
CA LYS A 77 -15.42 5.57 11.18
C LYS A 77 -15.35 5.96 12.65
#